data_AF-A0A935YZ89-F1
#
_entry.id   AF-A0A935YZ89-F1
#
_cell.length_a   1.000
_cell.length_b   1.000
_cell.length_c   1.000
_cell.angle_alpha   90.00
_cell.angle_beta   90.00
_cell.angle_gamma   90.00
#
_symmetry.space_group_name_H-M   'P 1'
#
loop_
_entity.id
_entity.type
_entity.pdbx_description
1 polymer ?
#
loop_
_entity_poly.entity_id
_entity_poly.type
_entity_poly.pdbx_seq_one_letter_code
_entity_poly.pdbx_strand_id
1 'polypeptide(L)'
;MCCFSRPVKFVGKTQIYARNLPGGKQALVYTMDVALDEPLAMVLPLPVPPSPAEDAVRFVSLEGYPRFFDDLGAAFPPDYLTAPQAKGGLFRGGPELSAKLEVHDVGDFEASFVPTSRDFARLDARFRLPDDVLGRLPAYADFGFAVFRLKPKKRGLFGLSAATQSVHPMAFVFPRRDPRSLFFPTLHVHDGHVAANAQFDHTLYLQDDDVLGATLGWTRSKGPLGAHLRVDRTVGLVDGARVGLRQGIVGTYPNRDVVLTPPAGVTLGELSGEGHGFSFRAQATHAYLTGELDDARRARWATSAREKLGALCRALRETLPEVVASHATCALSPELPAHFMNGPHLWRGTSYLDGATANPGGPGALTLRVFTEHVEPQEIVLGFRALPDPATLTALFARLQGVLDRAVA
;
A
#
# COMPACT_ATOMS: atom_id res chain seq x y z
N MET A 1 -9.46 -12.08 0.69
CA MET A 1 -9.66 -13.38 1.33
C MET A 1 -8.29 -13.92 1.77
N CYS A 2 -8.25 -15.10 2.36
CA CYS A 2 -7.12 -15.63 3.13
C CYS A 2 -6.93 -17.11 2.82
N CYS A 3 -5.94 -17.78 3.42
CA CYS A 3 -5.90 -19.25 3.39
C CYS A 3 -6.72 -19.82 4.55
N PHE A 4 -7.75 -20.61 4.27
CA PHE A 4 -8.57 -21.26 5.30
C PHE A 4 -8.42 -22.78 5.25
N SER A 5 -8.38 -23.42 6.42
CA SER A 5 -8.28 -24.89 6.52
C SER A 5 -9.55 -25.62 6.06
N ARG A 6 -10.68 -24.92 6.00
CA ARG A 6 -12.02 -25.46 5.70
C ARG A 6 -12.85 -24.44 4.92
N PRO A 7 -13.96 -24.86 4.30
CA PRO A 7 -14.87 -23.94 3.62
C PRO A 7 -15.34 -22.78 4.49
N VAL A 8 -15.41 -21.60 3.90
CA VAL A 8 -15.86 -20.35 4.54
C VAL A 8 -16.92 -19.71 3.67
N LYS A 9 -18.03 -19.25 4.27
CA LYS A 9 -19.17 -18.73 3.51
C LYS A 9 -18.92 -17.35 2.91
N PHE A 10 -18.21 -16.51 3.66
CA PHE A 10 -17.93 -15.14 3.26
C PHE A 10 -16.65 -14.66 3.93
N VAL A 11 -15.84 -13.92 3.17
CA VAL A 11 -14.70 -13.15 3.66
C VAL A 11 -14.66 -11.85 2.89
N GLY A 12 -14.58 -10.72 3.57
CA GLY A 12 -14.51 -9.40 2.94
C GLY A 12 -13.92 -8.35 3.87
N LYS A 13 -13.85 -7.10 3.39
CA LYS A 13 -13.31 -5.95 4.12
C LYS A 13 -12.00 -6.26 4.84
N THR A 14 -11.12 -6.95 4.14
CA THR A 14 -9.83 -7.34 4.71
C THR A 14 -8.97 -6.10 4.90
N GLN A 15 -8.42 -5.91 6.09
CA GLN A 15 -7.50 -4.80 6.35
C GLN A 15 -6.21 -5.32 6.95
N ILE A 16 -5.09 -4.88 6.40
CA ILE A 16 -3.76 -5.36 6.77
C ILE A 16 -2.86 -4.16 6.99
N TYR A 17 -2.29 -4.05 8.19
CA TYR A 17 -1.26 -3.07 8.51
C TYR A 17 0.09 -3.77 8.58
N ALA A 18 1.11 -3.19 7.95
CA ALA A 18 2.49 -3.61 8.07
C ALA A 18 3.40 -2.45 8.47
N ARG A 19 4.46 -2.78 9.22
CA ARG A 19 5.51 -1.84 9.58
C ARG A 19 6.85 -2.54 9.74
N ASN A 20 7.91 -1.92 9.22
CA ASN A 20 9.28 -2.28 9.52
C ASN A 20 9.63 -2.01 11.00
N LEU A 21 10.22 -2.98 11.69
CA LEU A 21 10.72 -2.84 13.05
C LEU A 21 12.24 -3.07 13.10
N PRO A 22 12.94 -2.49 14.10
CA PRO A 22 14.37 -2.72 14.30
C PRO A 22 14.74 -4.21 14.36
N GLY A 23 15.97 -4.53 13.96
CA GLY A 23 16.49 -5.90 13.96
C GLY A 23 15.91 -6.79 12.86
N GLY A 24 15.51 -6.20 11.72
CA GLY A 24 15.00 -6.94 10.56
C GLY A 24 13.62 -7.56 10.78
N LYS A 25 12.85 -7.05 11.74
CA LYS A 25 11.52 -7.57 12.07
C LYS A 25 10.43 -6.82 11.33
N GLN A 26 9.27 -7.44 11.21
CA GLN A 26 8.05 -6.82 10.71
C GLN A 26 6.94 -6.97 11.73
N ALA A 27 6.22 -5.89 11.99
CA ALA A 27 4.91 -5.93 12.64
C ALA A 27 3.82 -6.08 11.59
N LEU A 28 2.83 -6.92 11.89
CA LEU A 28 1.63 -7.10 11.09
C LEU A 28 0.39 -7.05 11.98
N VAL A 29 -0.64 -6.33 11.54
CA VAL A 29 -1.99 -6.40 12.12
C VAL A 29 -2.97 -6.75 11.01
N TYR A 30 -3.90 -7.66 11.27
CA TYR A 30 -4.83 -8.20 10.29
C TYR A 30 -6.25 -8.22 10.85
N THR A 31 -7.24 -7.82 10.06
CA THR A 31 -8.66 -8.04 10.35
C THR A 31 -9.42 -8.34 9.06
N MET A 32 -10.59 -8.95 9.19
CA MET A 32 -11.55 -9.15 8.10
C MET A 32 -12.96 -9.31 8.67
N ASP A 33 -13.96 -9.11 7.81
CA ASP A 33 -15.30 -9.63 8.03
C ASP A 33 -15.37 -11.07 7.52
N VAL A 34 -15.98 -11.96 8.31
CA VAL A 34 -16.11 -13.39 7.99
C VAL A 34 -17.50 -13.94 8.36
N ALA A 35 -18.01 -14.89 7.57
CA ALA A 35 -19.13 -15.74 7.98
C ALA A 35 -18.71 -17.22 7.91
N LEU A 36 -18.84 -17.92 9.03
CA LEU A 36 -18.43 -19.32 9.18
C LEU A 36 -19.40 -20.07 10.11
N ASP A 37 -19.76 -21.30 9.75
CA ASP A 37 -20.69 -22.12 10.54
C ASP A 37 -19.99 -22.95 11.63
N GLU A 38 -18.73 -23.30 11.40
CA GLU A 38 -17.94 -24.18 12.26
C GLU A 38 -16.56 -23.57 12.51
N PRO A 39 -15.93 -23.88 13.66
CA PRO A 39 -14.55 -23.47 13.89
C PRO A 39 -13.61 -23.95 12.77
N LEU A 40 -12.72 -23.06 12.35
CA LEU A 40 -11.72 -23.32 11.31
C LEU A 40 -10.42 -22.56 11.61
N ALA A 41 -9.35 -22.84 10.87
CA ALA A 41 -8.12 -22.05 10.95
C ALA A 41 -7.99 -21.12 9.74
N MET A 42 -7.62 -19.88 10.01
CA MET A 42 -6.98 -19.00 9.06
C MET A 42 -5.47 -19.21 9.15
N VAL A 43 -4.81 -19.38 8.02
CA VAL A 43 -3.37 -19.65 7.91
C VAL A 43 -2.74 -18.54 7.08
N LEU A 44 -1.73 -17.87 7.63
CA LEU A 44 -1.00 -16.81 6.95
C LEU A 44 0.44 -17.27 6.71
N PRO A 45 0.89 -17.44 5.45
CA PRO A 45 2.29 -17.71 5.15
C PRO A 45 3.14 -16.50 5.57
N LEU A 46 4.31 -16.75 6.15
CA LEU A 46 5.25 -15.73 6.63
C LEU A 46 6.66 -16.00 6.04
N PRO A 47 7.25 -15.03 5.30
CA PRO A 47 8.61 -15.16 4.80
C PRO A 47 9.61 -14.91 5.92
N VAL A 48 9.76 -15.90 6.79
CA VAL A 48 10.76 -15.95 7.86
C VAL A 48 12.10 -16.48 7.31
N PRO A 49 13.23 -16.21 8.00
CA PRO A 49 14.49 -16.89 7.69
C PRO A 49 14.31 -18.42 7.68
N PRO A 50 15.05 -19.15 6.83
CA PRO A 50 14.98 -20.61 6.81
C PRO A 50 15.23 -21.22 8.20
N SER A 51 14.45 -22.25 8.53
CA SER A 51 14.54 -22.95 9.83
C SER A 51 14.42 -22.01 11.04
N PRO A 52 13.33 -21.23 11.16
CA PRO A 52 13.14 -20.31 12.27
C PRO A 52 12.95 -21.09 13.58
N ALA A 53 13.31 -20.47 14.71
CA ALA A 53 12.96 -20.99 16.03
C ALA A 53 11.43 -21.02 16.24
N GLU A 54 10.93 -21.90 17.12
CA GLU A 54 9.49 -22.04 17.40
C GLU A 54 8.87 -20.77 18.01
N ASP A 55 9.68 -19.93 18.64
CA ASP A 55 9.30 -18.65 19.24
C ASP A 55 9.66 -17.44 18.37
N ALA A 56 10.05 -17.66 17.11
CA ALA A 56 10.43 -16.58 16.18
C ALA A 56 9.30 -15.57 15.93
N VAL A 57 8.03 -16.00 16.08
CA VAL A 57 6.87 -15.13 15.93
C VAL A 57 6.28 -14.81 17.31
N ARG A 58 6.18 -13.51 17.59
CA ARG A 58 5.55 -13.00 18.81
C ARG A 58 4.16 -12.46 18.50
N PHE A 59 3.13 -13.15 18.99
CA PHE A 59 1.76 -12.65 18.93
C PHE A 59 1.55 -11.50 19.92
N VAL A 60 0.76 -10.51 19.52
CA VAL A 60 0.48 -9.31 20.31
C VAL A 60 -1.02 -9.19 20.50
N SER A 61 -1.48 -9.16 21.75
CA SER A 61 -2.89 -8.92 22.02
C SER A 61 -3.23 -7.46 21.77
N LEU A 62 -4.23 -7.24 20.93
CA LEU A 62 -4.88 -5.94 20.75
C LEU A 62 -6.29 -5.93 21.36
N GLU A 63 -6.61 -6.85 22.27
CA GLU A 63 -7.94 -6.98 22.90
C GLU A 63 -8.43 -5.65 23.51
N GLY A 64 -7.51 -4.88 24.09
CA GLY A 64 -7.80 -3.54 24.62
C GLY A 64 -7.99 -2.45 23.54
N TYR A 65 -7.86 -2.78 22.27
CA TYR A 65 -7.95 -1.84 21.14
C TYR A 65 -8.68 -2.40 19.90
N PRO A 66 -9.95 -2.81 20.02
CA PRO A 66 -10.71 -3.41 18.92
C PRO A 66 -10.92 -2.47 17.73
N ARG A 67 -10.93 -1.15 17.98
CA ARG A 67 -11.12 -0.10 16.95
C ARG A 67 -9.84 0.30 16.21
N PHE A 68 -8.76 -0.49 16.29
CA PHE A 68 -7.48 -0.17 15.69
C PHE A 68 -7.58 0.30 14.23
N PHE A 69 -8.31 -0.46 13.39
CA PHE A 69 -8.44 -0.13 11.96
C PHE A 69 -9.42 1.01 11.68
N ASP A 70 -10.43 1.22 12.52
CA ASP A 70 -11.34 2.37 12.38
C ASP A 70 -10.59 3.69 12.64
N ASP A 71 -9.84 3.73 13.75
CA ASP A 71 -9.03 4.88 14.13
C ASP A 71 -7.88 5.09 13.10
N LEU A 72 -7.28 4.00 12.59
CA LEU A 72 -6.27 4.07 11.51
C LEU A 72 -6.87 4.60 10.20
N GLY A 73 -8.04 4.11 9.78
CA GLY A 73 -8.74 4.55 8.57
C GLY A 73 -9.10 6.03 8.64
N ALA A 74 -9.46 6.53 9.82
CA ALA A 74 -9.77 7.95 10.06
C ALA A 74 -8.56 8.89 9.86
N ALA A 75 -7.32 8.36 9.86
CA ALA A 75 -6.12 9.14 9.60
C ALA A 75 -5.96 9.56 8.13
N PHE A 76 -6.74 8.98 7.22
CA PHE A 76 -6.62 9.22 5.78
C PHE A 76 -7.79 10.06 5.25
N PRO A 77 -7.63 10.68 4.07
CA PRO A 77 -8.76 11.25 3.33
C PRO A 77 -9.82 10.19 3.01
N PRO A 78 -11.09 10.58 2.76
CA PRO A 78 -12.10 9.64 2.29
C PRO A 78 -11.65 8.96 0.99
N ASP A 79 -11.77 7.62 0.91
CA ASP A 79 -11.56 6.91 -0.35
C ASP A 79 -12.78 7.10 -1.26
N TYR A 80 -12.63 7.87 -2.33
CA TYR A 80 -13.67 8.02 -3.34
C TYR A 80 -13.77 6.79 -4.28
N LEU A 81 -12.79 5.88 -4.23
CA LEU A 81 -12.73 4.67 -5.05
C LEU A 81 -13.48 3.46 -4.46
N THR A 82 -13.88 3.52 -3.19
CA THR A 82 -14.58 2.44 -2.49
C THR A 82 -16.07 2.72 -2.27
N ALA A 83 -16.65 3.71 -2.96
CA ALA A 83 -18.11 3.83 -2.99
C ALA A 83 -18.68 2.52 -3.54
N PRO A 84 -19.52 1.78 -2.79
CA PRO A 84 -20.14 0.58 -3.32
C PRO A 84 -20.88 1.02 -4.58
N GLN A 85 -20.55 0.40 -5.72
CA GLN A 85 -21.41 0.48 -6.89
C GLN A 85 -22.75 -0.12 -6.48
N ALA A 86 -23.66 0.73 -6.00
CA ALA A 86 -25.04 0.37 -5.80
C ALA A 86 -25.54 -0.12 -7.16
N LYS A 87 -25.75 -1.42 -7.27
CA LYS A 87 -26.54 -1.98 -8.37
C LYS A 87 -27.84 -1.19 -8.41
N GLY A 88 -28.12 -0.62 -9.57
CA GLY A 88 -29.16 0.37 -9.78
C GLY A 88 -30.48 0.01 -9.10
N GLY A 89 -31.03 1.00 -8.40
CA GLY A 89 -32.38 1.01 -7.88
C GLY A 89 -32.77 2.45 -7.61
N LEU A 90 -33.58 3.04 -8.49
CA LEU A 90 -34.29 4.29 -8.20
C LEU A 90 -35.10 4.09 -6.92
N PHE A 91 -34.95 4.93 -5.88
CA PHE A 91 -36.07 5.42 -5.07
C PHE A 91 -35.67 6.68 -4.27
N ARG A 92 -36.58 7.66 -4.30
CA ARG A 92 -36.62 8.88 -3.48
C ARG A 92 -37.11 8.53 -2.06
N GLY A 93 -36.55 9.19 -1.05
CA GLY A 93 -37.33 9.65 0.13
C GLY A 93 -36.84 9.22 1.52
N GLY A 94 -36.40 10.21 2.31
CA GLY A 94 -36.76 10.38 3.74
C GLY A 94 -35.96 9.62 4.80
N PRO A 95 -35.75 10.20 6.01
CA PRO A 95 -34.77 9.74 6.99
C PRO A 95 -35.37 8.83 8.07
N GLU A 96 -34.58 7.90 8.61
CA GLU A 96 -34.77 7.41 9.99
C GLU A 96 -33.43 7.03 10.64
N LEU A 97 -33.06 7.83 11.65
CA LEU A 97 -32.10 7.47 12.69
C LEU A 97 -32.79 6.48 13.63
N SER A 98 -32.38 5.21 13.61
CA SER A 98 -32.63 4.29 14.73
C SER A 98 -31.32 4.05 15.47
N ALA A 99 -31.24 4.58 16.69
CA ALA A 99 -30.21 4.21 17.64
C ALA A 99 -30.61 2.90 18.34
N LYS A 100 -29.73 1.89 18.36
CA LYS A 100 -29.72 0.85 19.41
C LYS A 100 -28.35 0.16 19.58
N LEU A 101 -27.79 0.48 20.76
CA LEU A 101 -27.05 -0.28 21.79
C LEU A 101 -25.78 -1.09 21.50
N GLU A 102 -24.87 -0.94 22.47
CA GLU A 102 -23.52 -1.50 22.63
C GLU A 102 -23.44 -3.02 22.59
N VAL A 103 -22.35 -3.51 21.98
CA VAL A 103 -21.94 -4.91 21.95
C VAL A 103 -20.50 -4.98 22.42
N HIS A 104 -20.21 -5.82 23.41
CA HIS A 104 -18.86 -6.20 23.80
C HIS A 104 -18.77 -7.71 24.02
N ASP A 105 -17.93 -8.37 23.23
CA ASP A 105 -17.31 -9.68 23.52
C ASP A 105 -15.94 -9.61 22.81
N VAL A 106 -14.85 -9.85 23.54
CA VAL A 106 -13.49 -9.42 23.16
C VAL A 106 -12.55 -10.62 23.14
N GLY A 107 -12.22 -11.08 21.94
CA GLY A 107 -11.22 -12.11 21.67
C GLY A 107 -11.79 -13.45 21.16
N ASP A 108 -11.58 -13.75 19.88
CA ASP A 108 -12.25 -14.88 19.20
C ASP A 108 -11.30 -15.99 18.73
N PHE A 109 -9.99 -15.87 18.96
CA PHE A 109 -9.02 -16.76 18.34
C PHE A 109 -7.89 -17.24 19.24
N GLU A 110 -7.49 -18.49 18.97
CA GLU A 110 -6.24 -19.07 19.47
C GLU A 110 -5.20 -18.95 18.35
N ALA A 111 -3.97 -18.52 18.67
CA ALA A 111 -2.91 -18.31 17.69
C ALA A 111 -1.73 -19.26 17.93
N SER A 112 -1.09 -19.73 16.86
CA SER A 112 0.10 -20.56 16.90
C SER A 112 1.03 -20.24 15.72
N PHE A 113 2.33 -20.50 15.90
CA PHE A 113 3.33 -20.42 14.83
C PHE A 113 3.78 -21.81 14.42
N VAL A 114 3.82 -22.04 13.11
CA VAL A 114 4.28 -23.28 12.48
C VAL A 114 5.59 -22.95 11.75
N PRO A 115 6.76 -23.39 12.24
CA PRO A 115 8.06 -23.02 11.67
C PRO A 115 8.25 -23.45 10.22
N THR A 116 7.77 -24.65 9.87
CA THR A 116 7.87 -25.20 8.51
C THR A 116 6.59 -25.91 8.11
N SER A 117 6.35 -26.10 6.81
CA SER A 117 5.18 -26.86 6.32
C SER A 117 5.04 -28.26 6.92
N ARG A 118 6.16 -28.92 7.27
CA ARG A 118 6.16 -30.23 7.93
C ARG A 118 5.61 -30.18 9.36
N ASP A 119 5.76 -29.05 10.04
CA ASP A 119 5.29 -28.87 11.42
C ASP A 119 3.76 -28.76 11.51
N PHE A 120 3.03 -28.58 10.40
CA PHE A 120 1.57 -28.70 10.40
C PHE A 120 1.12 -30.04 10.98
N ALA A 121 1.91 -31.11 10.79
CA ALA A 121 1.65 -32.44 11.34
C ALA A 121 1.53 -32.49 12.89
N ARG A 122 1.88 -31.40 13.59
CA ARG A 122 1.80 -31.25 15.05
C ARG A 122 0.53 -30.54 15.54
N LEU A 123 -0.23 -29.87 14.68
CA LEU A 123 -1.48 -29.16 15.05
C LEU A 123 -2.69 -30.12 15.13
N ASP A 124 -3.84 -29.74 15.65
CA ASP A 124 -5.06 -30.56 15.43
C ASP A 124 -5.43 -30.56 13.93
N ALA A 125 -5.86 -31.70 13.38
CA ALA A 125 -6.14 -31.86 11.95
C ALA A 125 -7.13 -30.82 11.39
N ARG A 126 -8.07 -30.32 12.21
CA ARG A 126 -9.04 -29.28 11.81
C ARG A 126 -8.40 -27.91 11.57
N PHE A 127 -7.18 -27.69 12.07
CA PHE A 127 -6.45 -26.43 12.00
C PHE A 127 -5.23 -26.48 11.08
N ARG A 128 -5.12 -27.52 10.25
CA ARG A 128 -4.07 -27.67 9.25
C ARG A 128 -4.60 -27.36 7.86
N LEU A 129 -3.76 -26.79 7.00
CA LEU A 129 -4.02 -26.87 5.56
C LEU A 129 -3.76 -28.33 5.12
N PRO A 130 -4.57 -28.90 4.21
CA PRO A 130 -4.30 -30.21 3.62
C PRO A 130 -2.93 -30.26 2.92
N ASP A 131 -2.23 -31.40 2.99
CA ASP A 131 -0.88 -31.56 2.43
C ASP A 131 -0.86 -31.33 0.90
N ASP A 132 -1.92 -31.74 0.20
CA ASP A 132 -2.07 -31.53 -1.25
C ASP A 132 -2.25 -30.04 -1.62
N VAL A 133 -2.79 -29.22 -0.71
CA VAL A 133 -2.89 -27.77 -0.88
C VAL A 133 -1.51 -27.14 -0.70
N LEU A 134 -0.77 -27.53 0.33
CA LEU A 134 0.61 -27.07 0.54
C LEU A 134 1.51 -27.48 -0.62
N GLY A 135 1.34 -28.69 -1.17
CA GLY A 135 2.06 -29.15 -2.36
C GLY A 135 1.81 -28.33 -3.63
N ARG A 136 0.65 -27.64 -3.72
CA ARG A 136 0.31 -26.70 -4.81
C ARG A 136 0.83 -25.29 -4.58
N LEU A 137 1.51 -25.05 -3.46
CA LEU A 137 2.08 -23.77 -3.05
C LEU A 137 3.62 -23.85 -2.95
N PRO A 138 4.34 -24.28 -4.01
CA PRO A 138 5.79 -24.50 -3.94
C PRO A 138 6.59 -23.24 -3.62
N ALA A 139 6.07 -22.05 -3.97
CA ALA A 139 6.66 -20.76 -3.61
C ALA A 139 6.72 -20.52 -2.09
N TYR A 140 5.96 -21.30 -1.30
CA TYR A 140 5.84 -21.19 0.15
C TYR A 140 6.46 -22.38 0.90
N ALA A 141 7.21 -23.24 0.20
CA ALA A 141 7.73 -24.49 0.76
C ALA A 141 8.68 -24.27 1.96
N ASP A 142 9.35 -23.13 2.01
CA ASP A 142 10.31 -22.74 3.05
C ASP A 142 9.80 -21.59 3.93
N PHE A 143 8.50 -21.29 3.89
CA PHE A 143 7.87 -20.31 4.76
C PHE A 143 7.53 -20.93 6.13
N GLY A 144 7.39 -20.05 7.13
CA GLY A 144 6.65 -20.35 8.36
C GLY A 144 5.20 -19.89 8.22
N PHE A 145 4.35 -20.24 9.18
CA PHE A 145 2.92 -19.91 9.11
C PHE A 145 2.38 -19.44 10.45
N ALA A 146 1.67 -18.31 10.46
CA ALA A 146 0.82 -17.94 11.59
C ALA A 146 -0.56 -18.58 11.39
N VAL A 147 -1.03 -19.30 12.40
CA VAL A 147 -2.29 -20.03 12.38
C VAL A 147 -3.21 -19.44 13.42
N PHE A 148 -4.39 -18.99 13.00
CA PHE A 148 -5.43 -18.42 13.86
C PHE A 148 -6.68 -19.27 13.80
N ARG A 149 -7.04 -19.90 14.91
CA ARG A 149 -8.28 -20.64 15.04
C ARG A 149 -9.44 -19.66 15.26
N LEU A 150 -10.37 -19.58 14.31
CA LEU A 150 -11.54 -18.72 14.41
C LEU A 150 -12.75 -19.51 14.92
N LYS A 151 -13.61 -18.85 15.70
CA LYS A 151 -14.85 -19.42 16.23
C LYS A 151 -16.07 -18.72 15.62
N PRO A 152 -17.19 -19.43 15.35
CA PRO A 152 -18.44 -18.79 14.96
C PRO A 152 -18.95 -17.92 16.10
N LYS A 153 -19.57 -16.76 15.80
CA LYS A 153 -20.37 -16.07 16.81
C LYS A 153 -21.43 -17.02 17.37
N LYS A 154 -21.60 -17.00 18.69
CA LYS A 154 -22.68 -17.75 19.35
C LYS A 154 -24.01 -17.35 18.71
N ARG A 155 -24.78 -18.34 18.23
CA ARG A 155 -26.12 -18.10 17.68
C ARG A 155 -26.97 -17.47 18.78
N GLY A 156 -27.61 -16.34 18.48
CA GLY A 156 -28.65 -15.78 19.35
C GLY A 156 -29.82 -16.75 19.51
N LEU A 157 -30.70 -16.49 20.49
CA LEU A 157 -31.79 -17.38 20.93
C LEU A 157 -32.74 -17.90 19.82
N PHE A 158 -32.67 -17.37 18.59
CA PHE A 158 -33.56 -17.68 17.47
C PHE A 158 -32.89 -18.38 16.27
N GLY A 159 -31.67 -18.91 16.42
CA GLY A 159 -31.15 -19.97 15.54
C GLY A 159 -30.94 -19.64 14.05
N LEU A 160 -30.94 -18.37 13.64
CA LEU A 160 -30.65 -17.97 12.26
C LEU A 160 -29.16 -18.16 11.91
N SER A 161 -28.88 -18.28 10.60
CA SER A 161 -27.56 -18.57 9.99
C SER A 161 -26.39 -17.77 10.59
N ALA A 162 -25.16 -18.29 10.47
CA ALA A 162 -23.95 -17.58 10.89
C ALA A 162 -23.91 -16.17 10.29
N ALA A 163 -24.18 -15.17 11.13
CA ALA A 163 -24.10 -13.77 10.73
C ALA A 163 -22.64 -13.40 10.45
N THR A 164 -22.44 -12.49 9.49
CA THR A 164 -21.13 -11.88 9.27
C THR A 164 -20.63 -11.26 10.57
N GLN A 165 -19.38 -11.55 10.93
CA GLN A 165 -18.70 -11.02 12.09
C GLN A 165 -17.38 -10.38 11.67
N SER A 166 -17.05 -9.24 12.26
CA SER A 166 -15.71 -8.65 12.15
C SER A 166 -14.78 -9.36 13.13
N VAL A 167 -13.67 -9.88 12.63
CA VAL A 167 -12.66 -10.54 13.46
C VAL A 167 -11.86 -9.47 14.20
N HIS A 168 -11.70 -9.66 15.50
CA HIS A 168 -10.82 -8.82 16.31
C HIS A 168 -9.41 -8.72 15.67
N PRO A 169 -8.75 -7.53 15.65
CA PRO A 169 -7.42 -7.39 15.07
C PRO A 169 -6.41 -8.42 15.58
N MET A 170 -5.85 -9.21 14.67
CA MET A 170 -4.80 -10.20 14.90
C MET A 170 -3.45 -9.55 14.66
N ALA A 171 -2.64 -9.39 15.71
CA ALA A 171 -1.34 -8.75 15.60
C ALA A 171 -0.19 -9.69 15.97
N PHE A 172 0.92 -9.57 15.24
CA PHE A 172 2.13 -10.35 15.49
C PHE A 172 3.38 -9.66 14.92
N VAL A 173 4.53 -10.06 15.44
CA VAL A 173 5.85 -9.61 14.98
C VAL A 173 6.68 -10.84 14.59
N PHE A 174 7.35 -10.78 13.45
CA PHE A 174 8.19 -11.88 12.95
C PHE A 174 9.49 -11.37 12.32
N PRO A 175 10.59 -12.15 12.34
CA PRO A 175 11.80 -11.84 11.60
C PRO A 175 11.53 -11.98 10.10
N ARG A 176 12.04 -11.05 9.29
CA ARG A 176 11.92 -11.13 7.84
C ARG A 176 13.07 -11.94 7.26
N ARG A 177 12.75 -12.71 6.22
CA ARG A 177 13.75 -13.37 5.37
C ARG A 177 14.62 -12.35 4.63
N ASP A 178 13.97 -11.38 4.00
CA ASP A 178 14.64 -10.25 3.36
C ASP A 178 14.40 -8.98 4.21
N PRO A 179 15.45 -8.42 4.84
CA PRO A 179 15.32 -7.23 5.68
C PRO A 179 14.97 -5.96 4.91
N ARG A 180 15.02 -5.98 3.57
CA ARG A 180 14.61 -4.85 2.73
C ARG A 180 13.12 -4.87 2.39
N SER A 181 12.50 -6.04 2.43
CA SER A 181 11.13 -6.22 1.94
C SER A 181 10.11 -6.14 3.07
N LEU A 182 8.90 -5.67 2.74
CA LEU A 182 7.72 -5.81 3.60
C LEU A 182 6.70 -6.71 2.92
N PHE A 183 6.10 -7.59 3.70
CA PHE A 183 5.22 -8.64 3.21
C PHE A 183 3.79 -8.46 3.70
N PHE A 184 2.81 -8.64 2.82
CA PHE A 184 1.40 -8.64 3.15
C PHE A 184 0.79 -9.99 2.73
N PRO A 185 0.26 -10.79 3.67
CA PRO A 185 -0.41 -12.04 3.35
C PRO A 185 -1.76 -11.74 2.70
N THR A 186 -1.81 -11.88 1.39
CA THR A 186 -2.98 -11.64 0.54
C THR A 186 -3.32 -12.83 -0.36
N LEU A 187 -2.59 -13.95 -0.28
CA LEU A 187 -2.91 -15.21 -0.97
C LEU A 187 -4.24 -15.77 -0.48
N HIS A 188 -5.09 -16.20 -1.42
CA HIS A 188 -6.38 -16.81 -1.14
C HIS A 188 -6.31 -18.31 -1.40
N VAL A 189 -6.78 -19.09 -0.44
CA VAL A 189 -6.96 -20.54 -0.58
C VAL A 189 -8.34 -20.88 -0.01
N HIS A 190 -9.21 -21.39 -0.87
CA HIS A 190 -10.61 -21.70 -0.54
C HIS A 190 -10.93 -23.12 -0.97
N ASP A 191 -11.61 -23.87 -0.11
CA ASP A 191 -12.11 -25.22 -0.42
C ASP A 191 -11.02 -26.17 -0.94
N GLY A 192 -9.78 -25.98 -0.45
CA GLY A 192 -8.63 -26.72 -0.93
C GLY A 192 -8.27 -26.41 -2.39
N HIS A 193 -8.59 -25.23 -2.91
CA HIS A 193 -8.23 -24.78 -4.25
C HIS A 193 -7.41 -23.49 -4.20
N VAL A 194 -6.38 -23.45 -5.06
CA VAL A 194 -5.52 -22.29 -5.29
C VAL A 194 -5.78 -21.82 -6.72
N ALA A 195 -6.70 -20.86 -6.86
CA ALA A 195 -6.99 -20.28 -8.17
C ALA A 195 -5.82 -19.40 -8.65
N ALA A 196 -5.62 -19.28 -9.96
CA ALA A 196 -4.60 -18.38 -10.52
C ALA A 196 -4.92 -16.90 -10.28
N ASN A 197 -6.21 -16.55 -10.20
CA ASN A 197 -6.70 -15.22 -9.89
C ASN A 197 -7.69 -15.29 -8.73
N ALA A 198 -7.81 -14.21 -7.96
CA ALA A 198 -8.75 -14.11 -6.85
C ALA A 198 -9.42 -12.73 -6.79
N GLN A 199 -10.60 -12.67 -6.17
CA GLN A 199 -11.32 -11.43 -5.91
C GLN A 199 -10.78 -10.78 -4.63
N PHE A 200 -10.23 -9.58 -4.76
CA PHE A 200 -9.73 -8.79 -3.66
C PHE A 200 -10.77 -7.75 -3.23
N ASP A 201 -10.90 -7.60 -1.92
CA ASP A 201 -11.56 -6.50 -1.21
C ASP A 201 -10.70 -6.18 0.03
N HIS A 202 -9.53 -5.56 -0.22
CA HIS A 202 -8.50 -5.34 0.80
C HIS A 202 -8.16 -3.86 0.92
N THR A 203 -7.83 -3.44 2.13
CA THR A 203 -7.13 -2.19 2.39
C THR A 203 -5.79 -2.51 3.05
N LEU A 204 -4.71 -2.14 2.37
CA LEU A 204 -3.36 -2.27 2.90
C LEU A 204 -2.94 -0.94 3.51
N TYR A 205 -2.35 -1.02 4.69
CA TYR A 205 -1.76 0.10 5.40
C TYR A 205 -0.27 -0.18 5.64
N LEU A 206 0.55 0.82 5.42
CA LEU A 206 1.98 0.79 5.67
C LEU A 206 2.34 1.98 6.55
N GLN A 207 3.09 1.77 7.63
CA GLN A 207 3.67 2.90 8.37
C GLN A 207 5.10 3.18 7.89
N ASP A 208 5.34 4.46 7.61
CA ASP A 208 6.46 5.02 6.86
C ASP A 208 7.80 4.29 7.04
N ASP A 209 8.24 3.68 5.94
CA ASP A 209 9.49 2.94 5.80
C ASP A 209 10.34 3.64 4.74
N ASP A 210 11.25 4.52 5.18
CA ASP A 210 12.22 5.31 4.42
C ASP A 210 12.01 5.36 2.90
N VAL A 211 12.71 4.49 2.15
CA VAL A 211 12.67 4.46 0.69
C VAL A 211 11.29 4.06 0.17
N LEU A 212 10.67 3.01 0.73
CA LEU A 212 9.32 2.56 0.34
C LEU A 212 8.31 3.71 0.48
N GLY A 213 8.36 4.43 1.60
CA GLY A 213 7.40 5.48 1.89
C GLY A 213 7.53 6.71 0.99
N ALA A 214 8.70 6.90 0.38
CA ALA A 214 8.98 7.98 -0.55
C ALA A 214 8.66 7.63 -2.01
N THR A 215 8.74 6.35 -2.39
CA THR A 215 8.55 5.89 -3.78
C THR A 215 7.20 5.25 -4.05
N LEU A 216 6.47 4.81 -3.02
CA LEU A 216 5.12 4.28 -3.15
C LEU A 216 4.13 5.41 -3.51
N GLY A 217 3.35 5.20 -4.57
CA GLY A 217 2.22 6.06 -4.93
C GLY A 217 0.97 5.87 -4.07
N TRP A 218 1.10 5.36 -2.83
CA TRP A 218 -0.02 5.10 -1.92
C TRP A 218 -0.53 6.39 -1.28
N THR A 219 -1.80 6.41 -0.89
CA THR A 219 -2.43 7.57 -0.24
C THR A 219 -1.79 7.81 1.12
N ARG A 220 -1.25 9.01 1.35
CA ARG A 220 -0.64 9.40 2.64
C ARG A 220 -1.71 9.85 3.64
N SER A 221 -1.48 9.58 4.92
CA SER A 221 -2.33 10.08 6.01
C SER A 221 -2.28 11.62 6.09
N LYS A 222 -3.32 12.23 6.68
CA LYS A 222 -3.46 13.69 6.85
C LYS A 222 -2.41 14.31 7.80
N GLY A 223 -1.68 13.47 8.52
CA GLY A 223 -0.65 13.82 9.48
C GLY A 223 -0.09 12.59 10.18
N PRO A 224 0.68 12.77 11.26
CA PRO A 224 1.18 11.68 12.09
C PRO A 224 0.03 10.78 12.60
N LEU A 225 0.27 9.47 12.62
CA LEU A 225 -0.74 8.48 12.99
C LEU A 225 -1.18 8.62 14.46
N GLY A 226 -0.32 9.13 15.34
CA GLY A 226 -0.65 9.39 16.75
C GLY A 226 -1.71 10.46 16.97
N ALA A 227 -2.06 11.25 15.96
CA ALA A 227 -3.20 12.18 16.04
C ALA A 227 -4.56 11.47 15.95
N HIS A 228 -4.57 10.21 15.50
CA HIS A 228 -5.78 9.43 15.27
C HIS A 228 -5.82 8.12 16.08
N LEU A 229 -4.66 7.47 16.27
CA LEU A 229 -4.55 6.23 17.02
C LEU A 229 -4.24 6.45 18.51
N ARG A 230 -4.74 5.56 19.36
CA ARG A 230 -4.33 5.38 20.76
C ARG A 230 -3.02 4.58 20.81
N VAL A 231 -1.90 5.26 20.58
CA VAL A 231 -0.57 4.65 20.39
C VAL A 231 -0.15 3.79 21.58
N ASP A 232 -0.49 4.21 22.79
CA ASP A 232 -0.28 3.47 24.04
C ASP A 232 -0.88 2.06 24.01
N ARG A 233 -2.01 1.88 23.30
CA ARG A 233 -2.70 0.60 23.16
C ARG A 233 -2.19 -0.27 22.01
N THR A 234 -1.21 0.21 21.24
CA THR A 234 -0.65 -0.53 20.10
C THR A 234 0.53 -1.42 20.50
N VAL A 235 0.97 -1.39 21.76
CA VAL A 235 2.06 -2.23 22.29
C VAL A 235 3.34 -2.13 21.43
N GLY A 236 3.65 -0.92 20.97
CA GLY A 236 4.82 -0.61 20.15
C GLY A 236 4.71 -0.98 18.65
N LEU A 237 3.56 -1.49 18.20
CA LEU A 237 3.34 -1.80 16.77
C LEU A 237 3.30 -0.55 15.90
N VAL A 238 2.89 0.60 16.46
CA VAL A 238 2.76 1.88 15.76
C VAL A 238 3.71 2.92 16.38
N ASP A 239 4.39 3.67 15.53
CA ASP A 239 5.10 4.91 15.88
C ASP A 239 4.16 6.10 15.65
N GLY A 240 3.63 6.67 16.74
CA GLY A 240 2.68 7.77 16.65
C GLY A 240 3.21 9.03 15.95
N ALA A 241 4.53 9.23 15.91
CA ALA A 241 5.13 10.42 15.32
C ALA A 241 5.21 10.34 13.78
N ARG A 242 5.05 9.14 13.21
CA ARG A 242 5.15 8.92 11.77
C ARG A 242 3.80 8.89 11.09
N VAL A 243 3.80 9.26 9.81
CA VAL A 243 2.64 9.15 8.93
C VAL A 243 2.41 7.70 8.47
N GLY A 244 1.24 7.44 7.92
CA GLY A 244 0.89 6.18 7.27
C GLY A 244 0.63 6.34 5.78
N LEU A 245 0.63 5.22 5.08
CA LEU A 245 0.26 5.05 3.69
C LEU A 245 -0.87 4.03 3.57
N ARG A 246 -1.79 4.24 2.64
CA ARG A 246 -2.96 3.38 2.40
C ARG A 246 -3.13 3.07 0.91
N GLN A 247 -3.44 1.82 0.60
CA GLN A 247 -3.84 1.38 -0.74
C GLN A 247 -5.04 0.43 -0.67
N GLY A 248 -6.05 0.69 -1.49
CA GLY A 248 -7.12 -0.27 -1.75
C GLY A 248 -6.72 -1.28 -2.83
N ILE A 249 -7.03 -2.56 -2.64
CA ILE A 249 -6.93 -3.61 -3.66
C ILE A 249 -8.32 -4.21 -3.83
N VAL A 250 -9.03 -3.76 -4.86
CA VAL A 250 -10.42 -4.13 -5.12
C VAL A 250 -10.55 -4.61 -6.56
N GLY A 251 -11.04 -5.83 -6.76
CA GLY A 251 -11.18 -6.44 -8.09
C GLY A 251 -10.51 -7.80 -8.20
N THR A 252 -10.50 -8.36 -9.42
CA THR A 252 -9.86 -9.64 -9.71
C THR A 252 -8.41 -9.45 -10.12
N TYR A 253 -7.48 -10.04 -9.38
CA TYR A 253 -6.04 -9.95 -9.63
C TYR A 253 -5.38 -11.33 -9.52
N PRO A 254 -4.12 -11.48 -9.97
CA PRO A 254 -3.36 -12.70 -9.73
C PRO A 254 -3.30 -13.04 -8.24
N ASN A 255 -3.56 -14.30 -7.92
CA ASN A 255 -3.68 -14.78 -6.54
C ASN A 255 -2.32 -15.04 -5.91
N ARG A 256 -1.74 -14.01 -5.29
CA ARG A 256 -0.45 -14.09 -4.59
C ARG A 256 -0.38 -13.05 -3.48
N ASP A 257 0.61 -13.22 -2.62
CA ASP A 257 0.95 -12.22 -1.60
C ASP A 257 1.56 -10.95 -2.21
N VAL A 258 1.33 -9.83 -1.54
CA VAL A 258 1.95 -8.54 -1.89
C VAL A 258 3.29 -8.42 -1.16
N VAL A 259 4.35 -8.21 -1.92
CA VAL A 259 5.70 -7.97 -1.40
C VAL A 259 6.17 -6.62 -1.89
N LEU A 260 6.55 -5.74 -0.96
CA LEU A 260 7.08 -4.41 -1.25
C LEU A 260 8.58 -4.42 -1.00
N THR A 261 9.37 -4.37 -2.07
CA THR A 261 10.83 -4.29 -2.01
C THR A 261 11.26 -2.94 -2.56
N PRO A 262 12.00 -2.12 -1.81
CA PRO A 262 12.48 -0.84 -2.30
C PRO A 262 13.47 -1.04 -3.47
N PRO A 263 13.47 -0.14 -4.47
CA PRO A 263 14.45 -0.10 -5.56
C PRO A 263 15.88 -0.26 -5.05
N ALA A 264 16.69 -0.99 -5.82
CA ALA A 264 18.06 -1.31 -5.39
C ALA A 264 18.99 -0.09 -5.49
N GLY A 265 19.88 0.04 -4.52
CA GLY A 265 20.96 1.03 -4.57
C GLY A 265 20.49 2.49 -4.46
N VAL A 266 19.35 2.73 -3.82
CA VAL A 266 18.82 4.07 -3.59
C VAL A 266 18.61 4.31 -2.10
N THR A 267 19.03 5.49 -1.64
CA THR A 267 18.79 5.99 -0.29
C THR A 267 17.71 7.07 -0.29
N LEU A 268 17.09 7.31 0.87
CA LEU A 268 16.03 8.32 0.99
C LEU A 268 16.48 9.72 0.53
N GLY A 269 17.72 10.11 0.86
CA GLY A 269 18.28 11.41 0.46
C GLY A 269 18.60 11.54 -1.04
N GLU A 270 18.54 10.45 -1.81
CA GLU A 270 18.71 10.47 -3.26
C GLU A 270 17.39 10.66 -4.00
N LEU A 271 16.26 10.31 -3.40
CA LEU A 271 14.94 10.33 -4.03
C LEU A 271 14.38 11.74 -4.27
N SER A 272 15.00 12.75 -3.70
CA SER A 272 14.66 14.14 -3.96
C SER A 272 15.92 14.99 -4.12
N GLY A 273 15.71 16.17 -4.67
CA GLY A 273 16.73 17.20 -4.71
C GLY A 273 16.09 18.56 -4.87
N GLU A 274 16.74 19.56 -4.33
CA GLU A 274 16.34 20.96 -4.40
C GLU A 274 17.56 21.82 -4.71
N GLY A 275 17.31 22.95 -5.35
CA GLY A 275 18.33 23.94 -5.65
C GLY A 275 17.68 25.28 -6.02
N HIS A 276 18.50 26.24 -6.41
CA HIS A 276 17.99 27.56 -6.80
C HIS A 276 17.09 27.44 -8.03
N GLY A 277 15.76 27.48 -7.81
CA GLY A 277 14.75 27.47 -8.87
C GLY A 277 14.31 26.10 -9.36
N PHE A 278 14.68 25.02 -8.67
CA PHE A 278 14.13 23.70 -8.93
C PHE A 278 13.98 22.84 -7.68
N SER A 279 13.07 21.88 -7.77
CA SER A 279 13.04 20.71 -6.91
C SER A 279 12.55 19.50 -7.72
N PHE A 280 12.94 18.30 -7.34
CA PHE A 280 12.37 17.08 -7.91
C PHE A 280 12.09 16.05 -6.82
N ARG A 281 11.14 15.17 -7.12
CA ARG A 281 10.85 13.96 -6.35
C ARG A 281 10.73 12.78 -7.29
N ALA A 282 11.58 11.79 -7.09
CA ALA A 282 11.58 10.56 -7.85
C ALA A 282 10.41 9.68 -7.41
N GLN A 283 9.71 9.10 -8.38
CA GLN A 283 8.62 8.16 -8.18
C GLN A 283 9.01 6.80 -8.77
N ALA A 284 8.63 5.72 -8.08
CA ALA A 284 8.89 4.36 -8.53
C ALA A 284 7.64 3.47 -8.35
N THR A 285 6.46 4.01 -8.65
CA THR A 285 5.19 3.33 -8.38
C THR A 285 5.11 2.01 -9.14
N HIS A 286 5.66 1.95 -10.36
CA HIS A 286 5.66 0.75 -11.18
C HIS A 286 6.61 -0.34 -10.67
N ALA A 287 7.57 0.00 -9.81
CA ALA A 287 8.43 -1.00 -9.16
C ALA A 287 7.61 -1.99 -8.31
N TYR A 288 6.47 -1.55 -7.78
CA TYR A 288 5.64 -2.29 -6.83
C TYR A 288 4.45 -3.01 -7.46
N LEU A 289 4.23 -2.84 -8.77
CA LEU A 289 3.14 -3.54 -9.44
C LEU A 289 3.46 -5.03 -9.50
N THR A 290 2.57 -5.83 -8.94
CA THR A 290 2.67 -7.28 -8.92
C THR A 290 1.94 -7.86 -10.13
N GLY A 291 2.66 -8.45 -11.09
CA GLY A 291 2.09 -9.30 -12.14
C GLY A 291 2.62 -9.12 -13.52
N GLU A 292 2.07 -9.94 -14.42
CA GLU A 292 2.24 -9.71 -15.84
C GLU A 292 1.56 -8.39 -16.17
N LEU A 293 2.39 -7.41 -16.53
CA LEU A 293 1.93 -6.15 -17.07
C LEU A 293 1.63 -6.43 -18.54
N ASP A 294 0.35 -6.41 -18.88
CA ASP A 294 -0.21 -6.52 -20.23
C ASP A 294 0.33 -5.44 -21.19
N ASP A 295 0.83 -4.33 -20.64
CA ASP A 295 1.44 -3.22 -21.36
C ASP A 295 2.98 -3.31 -21.31
N ALA A 296 3.60 -3.55 -22.47
CA ALA A 296 5.05 -3.59 -22.63
C ALA A 296 5.74 -2.31 -22.12
N ARG A 297 5.07 -1.15 -22.21
CA ARG A 297 5.60 0.11 -21.67
C ARG A 297 5.63 0.09 -20.14
N ARG A 298 4.56 -0.38 -19.48
CA ARG A 298 4.54 -0.55 -18.02
C ARG A 298 5.59 -1.56 -17.55
N ALA A 299 5.86 -2.61 -18.33
CA ALA A 299 6.95 -3.55 -18.03
C ALA A 299 8.34 -2.87 -18.08
N ARG A 300 8.58 -2.01 -19.07
CA ARG A 300 9.81 -1.19 -19.13
C ARG A 300 9.91 -0.24 -17.94
N TRP A 301 8.82 0.45 -17.61
CA TRP A 301 8.75 1.33 -16.44
C TRP A 301 9.04 0.59 -15.13
N ALA A 302 8.46 -0.59 -14.93
CA ALA A 302 8.72 -1.39 -13.73
C ALA A 302 10.21 -1.80 -13.64
N THR A 303 10.83 -2.12 -14.78
CA THR A 303 12.26 -2.48 -14.84
C THR A 303 13.14 -1.29 -14.48
N SER A 304 12.95 -0.14 -15.13
CA SER A 304 13.75 1.07 -14.85
C SER A 304 13.53 1.59 -13.43
N ALA A 305 12.30 1.55 -12.92
CA ALA A 305 11.97 1.95 -11.55
C ALA A 305 12.65 1.06 -10.50
N ARG A 306 12.84 -0.24 -10.76
CA ARG A 306 13.52 -1.18 -9.84
C ARG A 306 15.04 -1.05 -9.89
N GLU A 307 15.58 -0.88 -11.08
CA GLU A 307 17.01 -1.08 -11.35
C GLU A 307 17.80 0.20 -11.61
N LYS A 308 17.12 1.26 -12.07
CA LYS A 308 17.77 2.48 -12.59
C LYS A 308 17.37 3.75 -11.84
N LEU A 309 16.56 3.65 -10.79
CA LEU A 309 16.08 4.81 -10.04
C LEU A 309 17.22 5.68 -9.48
N GLY A 310 18.29 5.06 -8.98
CA GLY A 310 19.46 5.80 -8.49
C GLY A 310 20.20 6.58 -9.58
N ALA A 311 20.34 5.99 -10.77
CA ALA A 311 20.95 6.66 -11.92
C ALA A 311 20.07 7.84 -12.39
N LEU A 312 18.75 7.65 -12.42
CA LEU A 312 17.78 8.70 -12.71
C LEU A 312 17.88 9.88 -11.74
N CYS A 313 17.90 9.60 -10.43
CA CYS A 313 18.01 10.65 -9.42
C CYS A 313 19.31 11.46 -9.56
N ARG A 314 20.43 10.78 -9.83
CA ARG A 314 21.72 11.42 -10.07
C ARG A 314 21.70 12.30 -11.31
N ALA A 315 21.20 11.79 -12.42
CA ALA A 315 21.12 12.53 -13.69
C ALA A 315 20.26 13.80 -13.56
N LEU A 316 19.13 13.73 -12.84
CA LEU A 316 18.31 14.90 -12.55
C LEU A 316 19.07 15.92 -11.70
N ARG A 317 19.73 15.49 -10.64
CA ARG A 317 20.51 16.37 -9.75
C ARG A 317 21.63 17.10 -10.48
N GLU A 318 22.32 16.41 -11.38
CA GLU A 318 23.43 16.98 -12.17
C GLU A 318 22.93 17.92 -13.27
N THR A 319 21.79 17.61 -13.90
CA THR A 319 21.34 18.35 -15.09
C THR A 319 20.40 19.53 -14.77
N LEU A 320 19.59 19.44 -13.71
CA LEU A 320 18.59 20.47 -13.41
C LEU A 320 19.19 21.87 -13.16
N PRO A 321 20.36 22.05 -12.50
CA PRO A 321 21.00 23.35 -12.37
C PRO A 321 21.26 24.03 -13.73
N GLU A 322 21.71 23.27 -14.73
CA GLU A 322 21.95 23.78 -16.09
C GLU A 322 20.66 24.09 -16.84
N VAL A 323 19.61 23.28 -16.63
CA VAL A 323 18.27 23.52 -17.21
C VAL A 323 17.70 24.83 -16.70
N VAL A 324 17.79 25.06 -15.38
CA VAL A 324 17.36 26.27 -14.69
C VAL A 324 18.14 27.49 -15.20
N ALA A 325 19.47 27.40 -15.27
CA ALA A 325 20.33 28.49 -15.74
C ALA A 325 19.98 28.97 -17.16
N SER A 326 19.54 28.06 -18.05
CA SER A 326 19.22 28.42 -19.44
C SER A 326 17.81 28.99 -19.65
N HIS A 327 16.93 29.04 -18.63
CA HIS A 327 15.52 29.43 -18.78
C HIS A 327 15.08 30.58 -17.85
N ALA A 328 16.02 31.40 -17.36
CA ALA A 328 15.76 32.62 -16.58
C ALA A 328 14.82 32.42 -15.37
N THR A 329 14.99 31.29 -14.68
CA THR A 329 14.22 30.87 -13.50
C THR A 329 14.49 31.73 -12.27
N CYS A 330 13.52 31.83 -11.35
CA CYS A 330 13.72 32.38 -9.99
C CYS A 330 13.83 31.28 -8.95
N ALA A 331 14.28 31.63 -7.74
CA ALA A 331 14.23 30.73 -6.60
C ALA A 331 12.79 30.23 -6.35
N LEU A 332 12.64 28.94 -6.04
CA LEU A 332 11.37 28.41 -5.60
C LEU A 332 11.02 29.02 -4.24
N SER A 333 9.75 29.41 -4.08
CA SER A 333 9.24 30.05 -2.88
C SER A 333 7.77 29.68 -2.71
N PRO A 334 7.27 29.46 -1.48
CA PRO A 334 5.84 29.21 -1.24
C PRO A 334 4.91 30.33 -1.75
N GLU A 335 5.44 31.54 -1.96
CA GLU A 335 4.74 32.70 -2.47
C GLU A 335 4.56 32.68 -4.00
N LEU A 336 5.29 31.81 -4.72
CA LEU A 336 5.08 31.66 -6.16
C LEU A 336 3.75 30.95 -6.43
N PRO A 337 2.90 31.49 -7.33
CA PRO A 337 1.69 30.80 -7.76
C PRO A 337 2.00 29.39 -8.27
N ALA A 338 1.30 28.38 -7.76
CA ALA A 338 1.49 27.00 -8.16
C ALA A 338 0.74 26.71 -9.48
N HIS A 339 1.46 26.17 -10.45
CA HIS A 339 0.91 25.71 -11.72
C HIS A 339 1.22 24.23 -11.91
N PHE A 340 0.21 23.43 -12.25
CA PHE A 340 0.38 22.00 -12.50
C PHE A 340 0.21 21.69 -13.98
N MET A 341 1.06 20.80 -14.50
CA MET A 341 1.05 20.43 -15.89
C MET A 341 1.24 18.95 -16.15
N ASN A 342 0.38 18.46 -17.05
CA ASN A 342 0.53 17.17 -17.70
C ASN A 342 0.64 17.40 -19.22
N GLY A 343 1.85 17.30 -19.76
CA GLY A 343 2.14 17.61 -21.17
C GLY A 343 2.33 19.11 -21.46
N PRO A 344 2.26 19.55 -22.73
CA PRO A 344 2.67 20.89 -23.16
C PRO A 344 1.59 21.99 -23.10
N HIS A 345 0.41 21.73 -22.51
CA HIS A 345 -0.76 22.60 -22.66
C HIS A 345 -0.94 23.68 -21.57
N LEU A 346 0.09 24.50 -21.30
CA LEU A 346 0.07 25.48 -20.20
C LEU A 346 -0.97 26.60 -20.40
N TRP A 347 -1.40 26.81 -21.64
CA TRP A 347 -2.06 28.05 -22.08
C TRP A 347 -3.47 27.88 -22.65
N ARG A 348 -4.04 26.67 -22.53
CA ARG A 348 -5.42 26.40 -22.98
C ARG A 348 -6.36 26.03 -21.83
N GLY A 349 -5.91 26.14 -20.58
CA GLY A 349 -6.62 25.65 -19.40
C GLY A 349 -6.91 26.74 -18.36
N THR A 350 -7.94 26.47 -17.57
CA THR A 350 -8.13 27.05 -16.25
C THR A 350 -7.27 26.29 -15.24
N SER A 351 -6.80 26.96 -14.19
CA SER A 351 -6.17 26.32 -13.04
C SER A 351 -7.12 25.24 -12.51
N TYR A 352 -6.59 24.03 -12.32
CA TYR A 352 -7.40 22.90 -11.87
C TYR A 352 -7.86 23.05 -10.40
N LEU A 353 -7.22 23.95 -9.64
CA LEU A 353 -7.51 24.18 -8.23
C LEU A 353 -8.70 25.13 -8.03
N ASP A 354 -8.82 26.16 -8.87
CA ASP A 354 -9.77 27.27 -8.66
C ASP A 354 -10.54 27.67 -9.93
N GLY A 355 -10.25 27.07 -11.08
CA GLY A 355 -10.91 27.39 -12.34
C GLY A 355 -10.48 28.73 -12.95
N ALA A 356 -9.47 29.42 -12.42
CA ALA A 356 -9.01 30.70 -12.94
C ALA A 356 -8.19 30.53 -14.24
N THR A 357 -8.37 31.40 -15.22
CA THR A 357 -7.56 31.38 -16.45
C THR A 357 -6.09 31.59 -16.11
N ALA A 358 -5.20 30.70 -16.56
CA ALA A 358 -3.76 30.87 -16.36
C ALA A 358 -3.28 32.18 -17.00
N ASN A 359 -2.55 33.02 -16.25
CA ASN A 359 -2.03 34.30 -16.75
C ASN A 359 -0.68 34.08 -17.46
N PRO A 360 -0.60 34.21 -18.80
CA PRO A 360 0.65 33.99 -19.51
C PRO A 360 1.72 35.03 -19.17
N GLY A 361 2.93 34.57 -18.91
CA GLY A 361 4.11 35.41 -18.64
C GLY A 361 4.24 35.96 -17.21
N GLY A 362 3.34 35.64 -16.29
CA GLY A 362 3.51 35.95 -14.86
C GLY A 362 4.50 35.01 -14.14
N PRO A 363 4.96 35.33 -12.92
CA PRO A 363 5.80 34.44 -12.13
C PRO A 363 5.02 33.20 -11.66
N GLY A 364 5.70 32.07 -11.47
CA GLY A 364 5.05 30.86 -10.97
C GLY A 364 6.00 29.70 -10.71
N ALA A 365 5.57 28.77 -9.85
CA ALA A 365 6.19 27.48 -9.65
C ALA A 365 5.45 26.45 -10.51
N LEU A 366 6.16 25.88 -11.49
CA LEU A 366 5.60 24.98 -12.48
C LEU A 366 5.95 23.52 -12.17
N THR A 367 4.95 22.73 -11.79
CA THR A 367 5.07 21.28 -11.59
C THR A 367 4.87 20.54 -12.90
N LEU A 368 5.93 19.89 -13.37
CA LEU A 368 6.01 19.08 -14.57
C LEU A 368 5.96 17.60 -14.20
N ARG A 369 5.04 16.84 -14.82
CA ARG A 369 5.10 15.37 -14.83
C ARG A 369 5.77 14.87 -16.10
N VAL A 370 7.06 14.55 -16.02
CA VAL A 370 7.87 14.12 -17.18
C VAL A 370 8.00 12.59 -17.20
N PHE A 371 7.73 11.98 -18.35
CA PHE A 371 7.85 10.53 -18.57
C PHE A 371 8.29 10.23 -19.99
N THR A 372 8.75 8.99 -20.21
CA THR A 372 9.19 8.48 -21.52
C THR A 372 8.65 7.07 -21.77
N GLU A 373 9.04 6.45 -22.88
CA GLU A 373 8.76 5.03 -23.15
C GLU A 373 9.46 4.07 -22.17
N HIS A 374 10.51 4.55 -21.48
CA HIS A 374 11.32 3.76 -20.57
C HIS A 374 11.19 4.16 -19.11
N VAL A 375 10.71 5.38 -18.83
CA VAL A 375 10.65 5.94 -17.48
C VAL A 375 9.24 6.39 -17.13
N GLU A 376 8.74 5.95 -15.97
CA GLU A 376 7.42 6.36 -15.46
C GLU A 376 7.41 7.85 -15.07
N PRO A 377 6.22 8.49 -14.92
CA PRO A 377 6.13 9.90 -14.56
C PRO A 377 6.93 10.29 -13.32
N GLN A 378 7.80 11.27 -13.49
CA GLN A 378 8.59 11.91 -12.44
C GLN A 378 8.07 13.33 -12.19
N GLU A 379 8.11 13.79 -10.94
CA GLU A 379 7.68 15.13 -10.56
C GLU A 379 8.89 16.07 -10.46
N ILE A 380 8.87 17.12 -11.28
CA ILE A 380 9.91 18.16 -11.32
C ILE A 380 9.20 19.51 -11.21
N VAL A 381 9.62 20.33 -10.25
CA VAL A 381 9.09 21.69 -10.05
C VAL A 381 10.17 22.69 -10.42
N LEU A 382 9.81 23.69 -11.22
CA LEU A 382 10.71 24.75 -11.67
C LEU A 382 10.10 26.13 -11.37
N GLY A 383 10.91 27.05 -10.84
CA GLY A 383 10.49 28.42 -10.53
C GLY A 383 10.72 29.37 -11.70
N PHE A 384 9.73 30.16 -12.09
CA PHE A 384 9.83 31.09 -13.21
C PHE A 384 9.52 32.53 -12.77
N ARG A 385 10.35 33.49 -13.21
CA ARG A 385 10.02 34.93 -13.11
C ARG A 385 8.88 35.32 -14.04
N ALA A 386 8.85 34.66 -15.20
CA ALA A 386 7.80 34.74 -16.20
C ALA A 386 7.62 33.33 -16.76
N LEU A 387 6.42 32.78 -16.69
CA LEU A 387 6.11 31.45 -17.17
C LEU A 387 6.44 31.32 -18.68
N PRO A 388 7.01 30.19 -19.11
CA PRO A 388 7.52 30.01 -20.47
C PRO A 388 6.41 29.87 -21.50
N ASP A 389 6.62 30.45 -22.69
CA ASP A 389 5.71 30.25 -23.83
C ASP A 389 5.61 28.75 -24.24
N PRO A 390 4.61 28.35 -25.06
CA PRO A 390 4.42 26.95 -25.42
C PRO A 390 5.63 26.29 -26.12
N ALA A 391 6.40 27.03 -26.93
CA ALA A 391 7.54 26.49 -27.65
C ALA A 391 8.72 26.24 -26.69
N THR A 392 9.00 27.20 -25.80
CA THR A 392 9.99 27.07 -24.73
C THR A 392 9.64 25.89 -23.82
N LEU A 393 8.37 25.74 -23.44
CA LEU A 393 7.93 24.62 -22.62
C LEU A 393 8.08 23.26 -23.34
N THR A 394 7.77 23.19 -24.63
CA THR A 394 7.94 21.97 -25.42
C THR A 394 9.41 21.56 -25.50
N ALA A 395 10.32 22.50 -25.72
CA ALA A 395 11.76 22.26 -25.72
C ALA A 395 12.27 21.81 -24.34
N LEU A 396 11.74 22.40 -23.27
CA LEU A 396 12.05 22.01 -21.90
C LEU A 396 11.62 20.56 -21.60
N PHE A 397 10.40 20.18 -21.98
CA PHE A 397 9.93 18.78 -21.86
C PHE A 397 10.84 17.82 -22.62
N ALA A 398 11.16 18.11 -23.88
CA ALA A 398 12.03 17.26 -24.69
C ALA A 398 13.44 17.11 -24.07
N ARG A 399 14.00 18.20 -23.53
CA ARG A 399 15.29 18.16 -22.82
C ARG A 399 15.22 17.27 -21.58
N LEU A 400 14.18 17.42 -20.74
CA LEU A 400 14.01 16.61 -19.54
C LEU A 400 13.75 15.13 -19.87
N GLN A 401 12.95 14.83 -20.88
CA GLN A 401 12.77 13.46 -21.38
C GLN A 401 14.09 12.84 -21.83
N GLY A 402 14.92 13.59 -22.56
CA GLY A 402 16.25 13.14 -22.95
C GLY A 402 17.18 12.86 -21.77
N VAL A 403 17.04 13.59 -20.64
CA VAL A 403 17.75 13.26 -19.39
C VAL A 403 17.27 11.94 -18.82
N LEU A 404 15.95 11.72 -18.76
CA LEU A 404 15.37 10.47 -18.25
C LEU A 404 15.82 9.26 -19.08
N ASP A 405 15.73 9.33 -20.41
CA ASP A 405 16.12 8.22 -21.28
C ASP A 405 17.62 7.92 -21.20
N ARG A 406 18.48 8.94 -21.18
CA ARG A 406 19.93 8.73 -21.00
C ARG A 406 20.29 8.11 -19.65
N ALA A 407 19.51 8.38 -18.61
CA ALA A 407 19.77 7.86 -17.27
C ALA A 407 19.43 6.36 -17.15
N VAL A 408 18.55 5.83 -18.01
CA VAL A 408 18.08 4.44 -17.95
C VAL A 408 18.52 3.57 -19.13
N ALA A 409 19.09 4.18 -20.18
CA ALA A 409 19.85 3.50 -21.23
C ALA A 409 21.08 2.79 -20.64
#